data_AF-A0AAD7MH93-F1
#
_entry.id   AF-A0AAD7MH93-F1
#
_cell.length_a   1.000
_cell.length_b   1.000
_cell.length_c   1.000
_cell.angle_alpha   90.00
_cell.angle_beta   90.00
_cell.angle_gamma   90.00
#
_symmetry.space_group_name_H-M   'P 1'
#
loop_
_entity.id
_entity.type
_entity.pdbx_description
1 polymer ?
#
loop_
_entity_poly.entity_id
_entity_poly.type
_entity_poly.pdbx_seq_one_letter_code
_entity_poly.pdbx_strand_id
1 'polypeptide(L)'
;RILVSESAFLIWCLRNARVINNKGEPSEREIRNRWLRIVNNRIALDCALTDSVKYGHRGLKKSVVCKTWSKVLLNEDRLPEDWMRETGVLVGIG
;
A
#
# COMPACT_ATOMS: atom_id res chain seq x y z
N ARG A 1 2.70 8.75 -8.28
CA ARG A 1 1.69 9.69 -7.72
C ARG A 1 1.07 9.15 -6.43
N ILE A 2 0.61 7.89 -6.39
CA ILE A 2 0.00 7.27 -5.19
C ILE A 2 0.86 7.43 -3.93
N LEU A 3 2.15 7.03 -3.97
CA LEU A 3 3.04 7.10 -2.80
C LEU A 3 3.22 8.52 -2.23
N VAL A 4 3.29 9.54 -3.09
CA VAL A 4 3.44 10.94 -2.66
C VAL A 4 2.18 11.40 -1.92
N SER A 5 1.00 11.08 -2.46
CA SER A 5 -0.28 11.42 -1.84
C SER A 5 -0.48 10.70 -0.51
N GLU A 6 -0.19 9.40 -0.44
CA GLU A 6 -0.27 8.62 0.80
C GLU A 6 0.73 9.15 1.85
N SER A 7 1.94 9.55 1.43
CA SER A 7 2.95 10.13 2.33
C SER A 7 2.48 11.46 2.90
N ALA A 8 1.94 12.34 2.06
CA ALA A 8 1.37 13.61 2.49
C ALA A 8 0.19 13.41 3.46
N PHE A 9 -0.67 12.44 3.18
CA PHE A 9 -1.77 12.06 4.06
C PHE A 9 -1.27 11.54 5.42
N LEU A 10 -0.24 10.69 5.43
CA LEU A 10 0.38 10.22 6.68
C LEU A 10 0.99 11.37 7.47
N ILE A 11 1.75 12.28 6.84
CA ILE A 11 2.32 13.48 7.48
C ILE A 11 1.20 14.31 8.12
N TRP A 12 0.12 14.55 7.38
CA TRP A 12 -1.06 15.27 7.89
C TRP A 12 -1.69 14.54 9.08
N CYS A 13 -1.87 13.23 9.02
CA CYS A 13 -2.42 12.44 10.13
C CYS A 13 -1.53 12.49 11.38
N LEU A 14 -0.20 12.39 11.22
CA LEU A 14 0.75 12.48 12.33
C LEU A 14 0.71 13.88 12.97
N ARG A 15 0.65 14.95 12.15
CA ARG A 15 0.51 16.33 12.64
C ARG A 15 -0.78 16.51 13.45
N ASN A 16 -1.91 16.05 12.92
CA ASN A 16 -3.20 16.15 13.64
C ASN A 16 -3.23 15.29 14.90
N ALA A 17 -2.63 14.09 14.89
CA ALA A 17 -2.51 13.27 16.08
C ALA A 17 -1.75 13.98 17.20
N ARG A 18 -0.69 14.73 16.86
CA ARG A 18 0.05 15.55 17.82
C ARG A 18 -0.77 16.75 18.30
N VAL A 19 -1.31 17.53 17.37
CA VAL A 19 -1.94 18.83 17.67
C VAL A 19 -3.32 18.68 18.31
N ILE A 20 -4.15 17.75 17.82
CA ILE A 20 -5.56 17.60 18.23
C ILE A 20 -5.69 16.58 19.36
N ASN A 21 -4.98 15.44 19.26
CA ASN A 21 -5.11 14.34 20.22
C ASN A 21 -4.04 14.37 21.32
N ASN A 22 -3.25 15.44 21.40
CA ASN A 22 -2.15 15.64 22.35
C ASN A 22 -1.19 14.43 22.46
N LYS A 23 -0.99 13.70 21.36
CA LYS A 23 -0.03 12.59 21.31
C LYS A 23 1.39 13.15 21.18
N GLY A 24 2.35 12.51 21.84
CA GLY A 24 3.77 12.83 21.70
C GLY A 24 4.29 12.58 20.28
N GLU A 25 5.57 12.92 20.06
CA GLU A 25 6.21 12.67 18.78
C GLU A 25 6.32 11.16 18.49
N PRO A 26 5.87 10.69 17.32
CA PRO A 26 5.95 9.28 16.97
C PRO A 26 7.40 8.88 16.72
N SER A 27 7.77 7.65 17.13
CA SER A 27 9.09 7.10 16.82
C SER A 27 9.22 6.79 15.32
N GLU A 28 10.45 6.80 14.79
CA GLU A 28 10.72 6.42 13.39
C GLU A 28 10.16 5.03 13.05
N ARG A 29 10.28 4.07 13.98
CA ARG A 29 9.74 2.72 13.81
C ARG A 29 8.21 2.75 13.67
N GLU A 30 7.53 3.58 14.47
CA GLU A 30 6.09 3.73 14.38
C GLU A 30 5.67 4.37 13.06
N ILE A 31 6.38 5.42 12.62
CA ILE A 31 6.14 6.07 11.32
C ILE A 31 6.30 5.04 10.19
N ARG A 32 7.39 4.27 10.19
CA ARG A 32 7.66 3.23 9.20
C ARG A 32 6.57 2.16 9.18
N ASN A 33 6.18 1.65 10.34
CA ASN A 33 5.13 0.63 10.43
C ASN A 33 3.78 1.15 9.94
N ARG A 34 3.42 2.40 10.28
CA ARG A 34 2.19 3.03 9.80
C ARG A 34 2.22 3.23 8.28
N TRP A 35 3.37 3.66 7.74
CA TRP A 35 3.59 3.81 6.30
C TRP A 35 3.42 2.49 5.55
N LEU A 36 4.13 1.44 6.00
CA LEU A 36 4.03 0.10 5.44
C LEU A 36 2.57 -0.40 5.44
N ARG A 37 1.85 -0.19 6.55
CA ARG A 37 0.44 -0.57 6.64
C ARG A 37 -0.44 0.16 5.62
N ILE A 38 -0.24 1.47 5.43
CA ILE A 38 -1.03 2.25 4.47
C ILE A 38 -0.80 1.72 3.04
N VAL A 39 0.46 1.54 2.65
CA VAL A 39 0.80 1.06 1.30
C VAL A 39 0.31 -0.38 1.09
N ASN A 40 0.51 -1.27 2.07
CA ASN A 40 0.03 -2.66 1.98
C ASN A 40 -1.50 -2.72 1.86
N ASN A 41 -2.22 -1.91 2.62
CA ASN A 41 -3.68 -1.82 2.49
C ASN A 41 -4.09 -1.33 1.10
N ARG A 42 -3.35 -0.38 0.52
CA ARG A 42 -3.62 0.12 -0.83
C ARG A 42 -3.39 -0.95 -1.89
N ILE A 43 -2.28 -1.67 -1.81
CA ILE A 43 -1.97 -2.79 -2.70
C ILE A 43 -3.08 -3.86 -2.59
N ALA A 44 -3.45 -4.24 -1.37
CA ALA A 44 -4.51 -5.23 -1.14
C ALA A 44 -5.86 -4.80 -1.74
N LEU A 45 -6.21 -3.51 -1.60
CA LEU A 45 -7.43 -2.95 -2.18
C LEU A 45 -7.38 -2.95 -3.72
N ASP A 46 -6.26 -2.52 -4.31
CA ASP A 46 -6.10 -2.51 -5.77
C ASP A 46 -6.15 -3.95 -6.32
N CYS A 47 -5.54 -4.93 -5.64
CA CYS A 47 -5.64 -6.34 -5.96
C CYS A 47 -7.08 -6.85 -5.87
N ALA A 48 -7.81 -6.52 -4.79
CA ALA A 48 -9.21 -6.92 -4.63
C ALA A 48 -10.11 -6.35 -5.73
N LEU A 49 -9.82 -5.13 -6.20
CA LEU A 49 -10.53 -4.50 -7.32
C LEU A 49 -10.23 -5.14 -8.68
N THR A 50 -9.22 -6.02 -8.79
CA THR A 50 -8.96 -6.78 -10.02
C THR A 50 -9.88 -7.98 -10.24
N ASP A 51 -10.72 -8.31 -9.24
CA ASP A 51 -11.66 -9.41 -9.34
C ASP A 51 -12.73 -9.12 -10.41
N SER A 52 -12.49 -9.65 -11.61
CA SER A 52 -13.39 -9.51 -12.75
C SER A 52 -14.69 -10.28 -12.59
N VAL A 53 -14.75 -11.27 -11.69
CA VAL A 53 -15.99 -12.00 -11.39
C VAL A 53 -16.90 -11.11 -10.55
N LYS A 54 -16.33 -10.41 -9.57
CA LYS A 54 -17.07 -9.54 -8.65
C LYS A 54 -17.40 -8.16 -9.25
N TYR A 55 -16.50 -7.58 -10.03
CA TYR A 55 -16.64 -6.19 -10.53
C TYR A 55 -16.84 -6.10 -12.05
N GLY A 56 -16.78 -7.22 -12.78
CA GLY A 56 -16.93 -7.26 -14.23
C GLY A 56 -15.99 -6.29 -14.94
N HIS A 57 -16.50 -5.65 -15.99
CA HIS A 57 -15.88 -4.53 -16.71
C HIS A 57 -15.52 -3.28 -15.89
N ARG A 58 -16.01 -3.13 -14.65
CA ARG A 58 -15.65 -2.00 -13.76
C ARG A 58 -14.44 -2.32 -12.87
N GLY A 59 -13.98 -3.57 -12.88
CA GLY A 59 -12.78 -3.99 -12.17
C GLY A 59 -11.51 -3.42 -12.79
N LEU A 60 -10.46 -3.30 -11.98
CA LEU A 60 -9.14 -2.93 -12.46
C LEU A 60 -8.54 -4.07 -13.28
N LYS A 61 -7.83 -3.72 -14.35
CA LYS A 61 -7.06 -4.72 -15.10
C LYS A 61 -5.85 -5.13 -14.25
N LYS A 62 -5.67 -6.44 -14.04
CA LYS A 62 -4.49 -7.03 -13.38
C LYS A 62 -3.17 -6.43 -13.86
N SER A 63 -2.98 -6.30 -15.18
CA SER A 63 -1.77 -5.73 -15.77
C SER A 63 -1.49 -4.29 -15.36
N VAL A 64 -2.53 -3.49 -15.11
CA VAL A 64 -2.39 -2.11 -14.64
C VAL A 64 -1.91 -2.10 -13.19
N VAL A 65 -2.45 -2.97 -12.34
CA VAL A 65 -2.04 -3.11 -10.94
C VAL A 65 -0.60 -3.61 -10.84
N CYS A 66 -0.24 -4.68 -11.56
CA CYS A 66 1.15 -5.16 -11.62
C CYS A 66 2.12 -4.07 -12.04
N LYS A 67 1.82 -3.34 -13.12
CA LYS A 67 2.69 -2.26 -13.61
C LYS A 67 2.80 -1.08 -12.63
N THR A 68 1.74 -0.78 -11.91
CA THR A 68 1.69 0.34 -10.96
C THR A 68 2.54 0.07 -9.72
N TRP A 69 2.54 -1.18 -9.24
CA TRP A 69 3.22 -1.57 -8.02
C TRP A 69 4.57 -2.26 -8.24
N SER A 70 4.91 -2.59 -9.49
CA SER A 70 6.26 -3.01 -9.87
C SER A 70 7.30 -1.98 -9.39
N LYS A 71 8.46 -2.48 -8.94
CA LYS A 71 9.57 -1.73 -8.33
C LYS A 71 9.32 -1.15 -6.94
N VAL A 72 8.16 -1.41 -6.35
CA VAL A 72 7.81 -1.00 -4.98
C VAL A 72 7.73 -2.20 -4.03
N LEU A 73 7.61 -3.40 -4.58
CA LEU A 73 7.51 -4.65 -3.82
C LEU A 73 8.89 -5.10 -3.35
N LEU A 74 9.01 -5.48 -2.07
CA LEU A 74 10.23 -6.12 -1.59
C LEU A 74 10.39 -7.50 -2.24
N ASN A 75 11.63 -7.81 -2.64
CA ASN A 75 12.00 -9.07 -3.28
C ASN A 75 11.23 -9.34 -4.58
N GLU A 76 10.98 -8.29 -5.39
CA GLU A 76 10.28 -8.42 -6.67
C GLU A 76 10.89 -9.51 -7.58
N ASP A 77 12.22 -9.68 -7.56
CA ASP A 77 12.93 -10.72 -8.33
C ASP A 77 12.53 -12.16 -7.95
N ARG A 78 11.92 -12.35 -6.76
CA ARG A 78 11.46 -13.64 -6.26
C ARG A 78 9.94 -13.81 -6.38
N LEU A 79 9.22 -12.79 -6.84
CA LEU A 79 7.78 -12.83 -6.99
C LEU A 79 7.39 -13.48 -8.32
N PRO A 80 6.34 -14.32 -8.34
CA PRO A 80 5.80 -14.83 -9.59
C PRO A 80 5.15 -13.72 -10.41
N GLU A 81 5.01 -13.95 -11.71
CA GLU A 81 4.46 -12.96 -12.67
C GLU A 81 3.02 -12.49 -12.31
N ASP A 82 2.22 -13.36 -11.68
CA ASP A 82 0.89 -13.05 -11.10
C ASP A 82 0.94 -13.05 -9.55
N TRP A 83 1.89 -12.31 -8.97
CA TRP A 83 2.09 -12.14 -7.51
C TRP A 83 0.83 -11.73 -6.74
N MET A 84 -0.17 -11.15 -7.41
CA MET A 84 -1.44 -10.75 -6.79
C MET A 84 -2.26 -11.93 -6.24
N ARG A 85 -2.00 -13.16 -6.67
CA ARG A 85 -2.67 -14.37 -6.14
C ARG A 85 -2.08 -14.88 -4.83
N GLU A 86 -0.89 -14.42 -4.44
CA GLU A 86 -0.28 -14.75 -3.16
C GLU A 86 -0.74 -13.74 -2.10
N THR A 87 -1.95 -13.95 -1.56
CA THR A 87 -2.61 -13.12 -0.55
C THR A 87 -1.97 -13.18 0.85
N GLY A 88 -0.67 -13.48 0.96
CA GLY A 88 -0.04 -13.84 2.23
C GLY A 88 0.84 -12.78 2.85
N VAL A 89 1.84 -12.26 2.14
CA VAL A 89 2.97 -11.63 2.82
C VAL A 89 3.78 -10.74 1.87
N LEU A 90 3.22 -9.59 1.49
CA LEU A 90 4.06 -8.46 1.07
C LEU A 90 4.61 -7.78 2.34
N VAL A 91 5.49 -8.50 3.05
CA VAL A 91 6.22 -7.97 4.21
C VAL A 91 7.45 -7.27 3.68
N GLY A 92 7.31 -5.96 3.56
CA GLY A 92 8.40 -5.02 3.32
C GLY A 92 8.19 -4.22 2.06
N ILE A 93 8.37 -2.92 2.19
CA ILE A 93 8.81 -2.06 1.09
C ILE A 93 10.31 -1.96 1.32
N GLY A 94 11.09 -2.31 0.30
CA GLY A 94 12.54 -2.14 0.27
C GLY A 94 12.91 -0.67 0.20
#